data_AF-A0A9R1PM21-F1
#
_entry.id   AF-A0A9R1PM21-F1
#
_cell.length_a   1.000
_cell.length_b   1.000
_cell.length_c   1.000
_cell.angle_alpha   90.00
_cell.angle_beta   90.00
_cell.angle_gamma   90.00
#
_symmetry.space_group_name_H-M   'P 1'
#
loop_
_entity.id
_entity.type
_entity.pdbx_description
1 polymer ?
#
loop_
_entity_poly.entity_id
_entity_poly.type
_entity_poly.pdbx_seq_one_letter_code
_entity_poly.pdbx_strand_id
1 'polypeptide(L)'
;MLVYIRESDKDKIICNVDEKDIAEPQIRLEKDREEKERRKKEKAEAHLYTIIKVARDDDLTAQIGKDIYFDLVDHDKVPSFRIQKQMPFTQFKEEVAKELGIPTQFQRFWLWAKRQNHTYRPNRPLTPQEEALTVGQLKEAANKAHNAELKLFLEVELGLDLKPLALPDKTREDILLFFKLYDPEKEQLRYVGRLFVKASGRPQDILPKLRKMAGFLQDDDVELYEEIKFEPNVMCEYIDNRIIFRSCQLEDGDIVCFQKSPKPDTADQFRYPDVPSFLVYIRNRQVVHFRSLEKPKEDDFCLEVKDFHVR
;
A
#
# COMPACT_ATOMS: atom_id res chain seq x y z
N MET A 1 -21.89 -49.14 31.26
CA MET A 1 -20.43 -49.09 31.50
C MET A 1 -20.22 -49.14 33.00
N LEU A 2 -19.50 -50.14 33.52
CA LEU A 2 -19.22 -50.29 34.96
C LEU A 2 -17.73 -50.06 35.20
N VAL A 3 -17.38 -49.30 36.24
CA VAL A 3 -16.00 -49.02 36.65
C VAL A 3 -15.76 -49.69 38.00
N TYR A 4 -14.79 -50.61 38.05
CA TYR A 4 -14.40 -51.33 39.26
C TYR A 4 -13.03 -50.84 39.73
N ILE A 5 -12.89 -50.63 41.03
CA ILE A 5 -11.62 -50.27 41.68
C ILE A 5 -11.21 -51.43 42.58
N ARG A 6 -9.95 -51.87 42.47
CA ARG A 6 -9.40 -52.93 43.30
C ARG A 6 -9.31 -52.43 44.74
N GLU A 7 -9.83 -53.21 45.69
CA GLU A 7 -9.97 -52.78 47.10
C GLU A 7 -8.64 -52.36 47.72
N SER A 8 -7.53 -53.02 47.36
CA SER A 8 -6.17 -52.67 47.80
C SER A 8 -5.66 -51.31 47.30
N ASP A 9 -6.17 -50.82 46.16
CA ASP A 9 -5.74 -49.57 45.52
C ASP A 9 -6.71 -48.41 45.81
N LYS A 10 -7.75 -48.67 46.60
CA LYS A 10 -8.85 -47.74 46.88
C LYS A 10 -8.35 -46.39 47.41
N ASP A 11 -7.47 -46.39 48.41
CA ASP A 11 -7.00 -45.16 49.06
C ASP A 11 -6.02 -44.38 48.17
N LYS A 12 -5.40 -45.05 47.20
CA LYS A 12 -4.50 -44.44 46.22
C LYS A 12 -5.26 -43.78 45.06
N ILE A 13 -6.42 -44.33 44.70
CA ILE A 13 -7.27 -43.84 43.61
C ILE A 13 -8.30 -42.83 44.13
N ILE A 14 -8.82 -43.02 45.33
CA ILE A 14 -9.74 -42.12 46.03
C ILE A 14 -8.97 -41.37 47.11
N CYS A 15 -7.96 -40.59 46.69
CA CYS A 15 -7.22 -39.71 47.58
C CYS A 15 -7.96 -38.36 47.73
N ASN A 16 -7.73 -37.69 48.85
CA ASN A 16 -8.20 -36.31 49.04
C ASN A 16 -7.32 -35.38 48.21
N VAL A 17 -7.93 -34.67 47.27
CA VAL A 17 -7.29 -33.60 46.49
C VAL A 17 -7.54 -32.29 47.23
N ASP A 18 -6.47 -31.57 47.59
CA ASP A 18 -6.56 -30.31 48.30
C ASP A 18 -6.34 -29.10 47.36
N GLU A 19 -6.54 -27.88 47.86
CA GLU A 19 -6.39 -26.66 47.05
C GLU A 19 -4.97 -26.46 46.49
N LYS A 20 -3.94 -27.08 47.09
CA LYS A 20 -2.55 -26.98 46.63
C LYS A 20 -2.29 -27.85 45.41
N ASP A 21 -2.97 -28.99 45.30
CA ASP A 21 -2.88 -29.90 44.14
C ASP A 21 -3.49 -29.30 42.85
N ILE A 22 -4.34 -28.27 42.99
CA ILE A 22 -5.07 -27.61 41.89
C ILE A 22 -4.69 -26.13 41.71
N ALA A 23 -3.77 -25.58 42.50
CA ALA A 23 -3.42 -24.16 42.48
C ALA A 23 -2.91 -23.68 41.11
N GLU A 24 -1.96 -24.39 40.48
CA GLU A 24 -1.43 -24.03 39.15
C GLU A 24 -2.48 -24.14 38.03
N PRO A 25 -3.24 -25.26 37.91
CA PRO A 25 -4.36 -25.37 36.98
C PRO A 25 -5.42 -24.28 37.17
N GLN A 26 -5.75 -23.90 38.41
CA GLN A 26 -6.72 -22.85 38.71
C GLN A 26 -6.26 -21.48 38.21
N ILE A 27 -5.00 -21.10 38.49
CA ILE A 27 -4.43 -19.83 37.99
C ILE A 27 -4.46 -19.79 36.46
N ARG A 28 -4.13 -20.91 35.79
CA ARG A 28 -4.19 -21.01 34.33
C ARG A 28 -5.62 -20.92 33.80
N LEU A 29 -6.56 -21.62 34.43
CA LEU A 29 -7.98 -21.56 34.07
C LEU A 29 -8.58 -20.16 34.26
N GLU A 30 -8.19 -19.46 35.32
CA GLU A 30 -8.63 -18.09 35.59
C GLU A 30 -8.11 -17.13 34.52
N LYS A 31 -6.80 -17.19 34.17
CA LYS A 31 -6.23 -16.44 33.04
C LYS A 31 -6.91 -16.75 31.71
N ASP A 32 -7.17 -18.02 31.43
CA ASP A 32 -7.87 -18.45 30.20
C ASP A 32 -9.31 -17.90 30.17
N ARG A 33 -9.98 -17.85 31.34
CA ARG A 33 -11.34 -17.33 31.49
C ARG A 33 -11.38 -15.81 31.31
N GLU A 34 -10.44 -15.10 31.93
CA GLU A 34 -10.24 -13.65 31.76
C GLU A 34 -9.95 -13.29 30.30
N GLU A 35 -9.06 -14.04 29.63
CA GLU A 35 -8.75 -13.81 28.22
C GLU A 35 -9.97 -14.07 27.33
N LYS A 36 -10.76 -15.11 27.62
CA LYS A 36 -11.99 -15.42 26.89
C LYS A 36 -13.04 -14.34 27.06
N GLU A 37 -13.23 -13.81 28.27
CA GLU A 37 -14.14 -12.69 28.54
C GLU A 37 -13.64 -11.40 27.85
N ARG A 38 -12.33 -11.13 27.88
CA ARG A 38 -11.74 -10.00 27.13
C ARG A 38 -12.00 -10.12 25.63
N ARG A 39 -11.72 -11.28 25.02
CA ARG A 39 -12.00 -11.54 23.59
C ARG A 39 -13.50 -11.42 23.27
N LYS A 40 -14.38 -11.87 24.18
CA LYS A 40 -15.84 -11.76 24.01
C LYS A 40 -16.29 -10.30 24.04
N LYS A 41 -15.75 -9.50 24.96
CA LYS A 41 -16.01 -8.05 25.05
C LYS A 41 -15.49 -7.32 23.81
N GLU A 42 -14.27 -7.61 23.35
CA GLU A 42 -13.71 -7.02 22.12
C GLU A 42 -14.55 -7.36 20.88
N LYS A 43 -15.06 -8.59 20.76
CA LYS A 43 -15.97 -9.00 19.67
C LYS A 43 -17.31 -8.27 19.78
N ALA A 44 -17.84 -8.13 20.99
CA ALA A 44 -19.08 -7.38 21.21
C ALA A 44 -18.93 -5.91 20.83
N GLU A 45 -17.78 -5.30 21.12
CA GLU A 45 -17.49 -3.88 20.83
C GLU A 45 -16.91 -3.64 19.43
N ALA A 46 -16.53 -4.69 18.68
CA ALA A 46 -15.87 -4.56 17.38
C ALA A 46 -16.66 -3.69 16.38
N HIS A 47 -17.99 -3.74 16.44
CA HIS A 47 -18.86 -2.95 15.58
C HIS A 47 -18.76 -1.43 15.82
N LEU A 48 -18.23 -0.99 16.97
CA LEU A 48 -17.99 0.42 17.31
C LEU A 48 -16.69 0.97 16.72
N TYR A 49 -15.80 0.10 16.25
CA TYR A 49 -14.51 0.47 15.70
C TYR A 49 -14.50 0.31 14.18
N THR A 50 -13.58 1.00 13.53
CA THR A 50 -13.23 0.80 12.13
C THR A 50 -11.73 0.90 11.95
N ILE A 51 -11.24 0.33 10.86
CA ILE A 51 -9.84 0.43 10.46
C ILE A 51 -9.71 1.52 9.40
N ILE A 52 -8.73 2.41 9.61
CA ILE A 52 -8.26 3.36 8.60
C ILE A 52 -6.84 2.94 8.20
N LYS A 53 -6.61 2.72 6.91
CA LYS A 53 -5.29 2.43 6.33
C LYS A 53 -4.73 3.70 5.73
N VAL A 54 -3.53 4.10 6.11
CA VAL A 54 -2.90 5.36 5.67
C VAL A 54 -1.59 5.04 4.96
N ALA A 55 -1.57 5.25 3.65
CA ALA A 55 -0.37 5.11 2.83
C ALA A 55 0.37 6.46 2.69
N ARG A 56 1.71 6.41 2.63
CA ARG A 56 2.61 7.56 2.45
C ARG A 56 3.65 7.30 1.39
N ASP A 57 4.35 8.36 0.96
CA ASP A 57 5.51 8.27 0.08
C ASP A 57 6.56 7.22 0.56
N ASP A 58 6.75 7.07 1.88
CA ASP A 58 7.63 6.04 2.47
C ASP A 58 7.18 4.61 2.14
N ASP A 59 5.87 4.34 2.22
CA ASP A 59 5.30 3.02 1.95
C ASP A 59 5.42 2.69 0.46
N LEU A 60 5.15 3.68 -0.41
CA LEU A 60 5.32 3.58 -1.85
C LEU A 60 6.79 3.28 -2.20
N THR A 61 7.73 4.00 -1.57
CA THR A 61 9.18 3.78 -1.73
C THR A 61 9.60 2.38 -1.26
N ALA A 62 9.02 1.89 -0.17
CA ALA A 62 9.37 0.61 0.40
C ALA A 62 8.92 -0.57 -0.48
N GLN A 63 7.73 -0.46 -1.10
CA GLN A 63 7.06 -1.57 -1.80
C GLN A 63 7.31 -1.59 -3.31
N ILE A 64 7.34 -0.43 -3.98
CA ILE A 64 7.49 -0.36 -5.45
C ILE A 64 8.89 -0.84 -5.85
N GLY A 65 8.93 -1.79 -6.79
CA GLY A 65 10.15 -2.43 -7.27
C GLY A 65 10.55 -3.70 -6.53
N LYS A 66 9.85 -4.03 -5.44
CA LYS A 66 10.12 -5.22 -4.61
C LYS A 66 8.90 -6.12 -4.56
N ASP A 67 7.89 -5.68 -3.83
CA ASP A 67 6.64 -6.42 -3.62
C ASP A 67 5.64 -6.11 -4.73
N ILE A 68 5.73 -4.90 -5.30
CA ILE A 68 4.76 -4.35 -6.23
C ILE A 68 5.50 -3.71 -7.38
N TYR A 69 5.05 -3.97 -8.60
CA TYR A 69 5.60 -3.34 -9.80
C TYR A 69 4.57 -2.45 -10.50
N PHE A 70 3.28 -2.82 -10.42
CA PHE A 70 2.15 -2.07 -10.96
C PHE A 70 1.28 -1.51 -9.83
N ASP A 71 0.72 -0.32 -10.01
CA ASP A 71 0.02 0.46 -8.99
C ASP A 71 0.97 1.01 -7.90
N LEU A 72 0.41 1.67 -6.89
CA LEU A 72 1.19 2.44 -5.91
C LEU A 72 1.56 1.63 -4.66
N VAL A 73 0.63 0.84 -4.12
CA VAL A 73 0.82 0.23 -2.80
C VAL A 73 -0.14 -0.94 -2.54
N ASP A 74 0.32 -1.90 -1.74
CA ASP A 74 -0.48 -2.94 -1.13
C ASP A 74 -0.94 -2.42 0.22
N HIS A 75 -2.23 -2.13 0.30
CA HIS A 75 -2.87 -1.59 1.49
C HIS A 75 -2.86 -2.54 2.69
N ASP A 76 -2.57 -3.82 2.51
CA ASP A 76 -2.45 -4.74 3.65
C ASP A 76 -1.09 -4.61 4.36
N LYS A 77 -0.12 -3.96 3.70
CA LYS A 77 1.23 -3.69 4.20
C LYS A 77 1.47 -2.24 4.63
N VAL A 78 0.42 -1.41 4.70
CA VAL A 78 0.53 -0.01 5.17
C VAL A 78 0.05 0.15 6.61
N PRO A 79 0.48 1.22 7.32
CA PRO A 79 0.01 1.54 8.66
C PRO A 79 -1.53 1.53 8.77
N SER A 80 -2.02 0.80 9.78
CA SER A 80 -3.45 0.58 10.04
C SER A 80 -3.83 1.09 11.41
N PHE A 81 -4.82 1.99 11.46
CA PHE A 81 -5.31 2.62 12.68
C PHE A 81 -6.69 2.07 13.03
N ARG A 82 -6.81 1.41 14.18
CA ARG A 82 -8.10 0.96 14.71
C ARG A 82 -8.71 2.03 15.58
N ILE A 83 -9.72 2.72 15.06
CA ILE A 83 -10.30 3.94 15.65
C ILE A 83 -11.80 3.78 15.89
N GLN A 84 -12.32 4.43 16.93
CA GLN A 84 -13.76 4.47 17.20
C GLN A 84 -14.51 5.21 16.10
N LYS A 85 -15.64 4.68 15.64
CA LYS A 85 -16.45 5.29 14.57
C LYS A 85 -16.95 6.68 14.95
N GLN A 86 -17.30 6.91 16.21
CA GLN A 86 -17.73 8.21 16.73
C GLN A 86 -16.61 9.23 16.90
N MET A 87 -15.33 8.84 16.78
CA MET A 87 -14.22 9.78 16.91
C MET A 87 -14.31 10.86 15.81
N PRO A 88 -14.23 12.15 16.13
CA PRO A 88 -14.07 13.22 15.14
C PRO A 88 -12.83 12.99 14.28
N PHE A 89 -12.92 13.21 12.97
CA PHE A 89 -11.76 13.01 12.08
C PHE A 89 -10.59 13.94 12.44
N THR A 90 -10.86 15.14 12.96
CA THR A 90 -9.84 16.05 13.49
C THR A 90 -9.00 15.44 14.61
N GLN A 91 -9.62 14.68 15.53
CA GLN A 91 -8.88 13.95 16.57
C GLN A 91 -8.07 12.79 15.98
N PHE A 92 -8.58 12.12 14.95
CA PHE A 92 -7.80 11.12 14.23
C PHE A 92 -6.53 11.73 13.59
N LYS A 93 -6.58 12.96 13.05
CA LYS A 93 -5.38 13.66 12.54
C LYS A 93 -4.33 13.85 13.65
N GLU A 94 -4.74 14.09 14.88
CA GLU A 94 -3.84 14.19 16.04
C GLU A 94 -3.20 12.84 16.39
N GLU A 95 -3.95 11.73 16.31
CA GLU A 95 -3.38 10.38 16.49
C GLU A 95 -2.33 10.06 15.42
N VAL A 96 -2.62 10.40 14.16
CA VAL A 96 -1.63 10.31 13.07
C VAL A 96 -0.41 11.20 13.33
N ALA A 97 -0.63 12.41 13.88
CA ALA A 97 0.46 13.32 14.22
C ALA A 97 1.37 12.75 15.32
N LYS A 98 0.80 12.08 16.32
CA LYS A 98 1.56 11.44 17.40
C LYS A 98 2.37 10.24 16.88
N GLU A 99 1.75 9.39 16.05
CA GLU A 99 2.40 8.17 15.54
C GLU A 99 3.51 8.50 14.54
N LEU A 100 3.29 9.48 13.66
CA LEU A 100 4.18 9.77 12.53
C LEU A 100 5.06 11.01 12.73
N GLY A 101 4.82 11.79 13.78
CA GLY A 101 5.56 13.03 14.05
C GLY A 101 5.23 14.18 13.09
N ILE A 102 4.08 14.14 12.41
CA ILE A 102 3.70 15.12 11.38
C ILE A 102 2.54 15.97 11.91
N PRO A 103 2.74 17.26 12.23
CA PRO A 103 1.68 18.12 12.75
C PRO A 103 0.46 18.21 11.82
N THR A 104 -0.73 18.36 12.40
CA THR A 104 -2.02 18.27 11.68
C THR A 104 -2.19 19.30 10.55
N GLN A 105 -1.55 20.48 10.67
CA GLN A 105 -1.57 21.52 9.64
C GLN A 105 -0.77 21.18 8.38
N PHE A 106 0.10 20.17 8.44
CA PHE A 106 0.92 19.70 7.32
C PHE A 106 0.41 18.38 6.73
N GLN A 107 -0.77 17.92 7.18
CA GLN A 107 -1.40 16.70 6.70
C GLN A 107 -2.53 17.03 5.73
N ARG A 108 -2.43 16.54 4.48
CA ARG A 108 -3.58 16.48 3.56
C ARG A 108 -3.90 15.03 3.23
N PHE A 109 -5.12 14.62 3.56
CA PHE A 109 -5.58 13.26 3.26
C PHE A 109 -6.31 13.22 1.93
N TRP A 110 -6.00 12.19 1.15
CA TRP A 110 -6.60 11.88 -0.13
C TRP A 110 -7.41 10.60 -0.06
N LEU A 111 -8.59 10.62 -0.68
CA LEU A 111 -9.41 9.43 -0.88
C LEU A 111 -8.85 8.60 -2.03
N TRP A 112 -8.78 7.30 -1.83
CA TRP A 112 -8.52 6.35 -2.90
C TRP A 112 -9.82 5.97 -3.61
N ALA A 113 -9.77 5.85 -4.93
CA ALA A 113 -10.91 5.41 -5.74
C ALA A 113 -10.52 4.27 -6.68
N LYS A 114 -11.44 3.32 -6.84
CA LYS A 114 -11.29 2.25 -7.83
C LYS A 114 -11.77 2.78 -9.18
N ARG A 115 -10.93 2.62 -10.21
CA ARG A 115 -11.21 3.09 -11.56
C ARG A 115 -11.74 1.96 -12.45
N GLN A 116 -12.22 2.32 -13.64
CA GLN A 116 -12.80 1.37 -14.61
C GLN A 116 -11.77 0.34 -15.12
N ASN A 117 -10.49 0.74 -15.21
CA ASN A 117 -9.35 -0.10 -15.57
C ASN A 117 -8.86 -1.01 -14.42
N HIS A 118 -9.64 -1.14 -13.34
CA HIS A 118 -9.33 -1.93 -12.13
C HIS A 118 -8.14 -1.46 -11.30
N THR A 119 -7.53 -0.31 -11.61
CA THR A 119 -6.55 0.35 -10.74
C THR A 119 -7.22 0.93 -9.49
N TYR A 120 -6.43 1.15 -8.44
CA TYR A 120 -6.89 1.81 -7.22
C TYR A 120 -5.91 2.93 -6.87
N ARG A 121 -6.31 4.20 -7.04
CA ARG A 121 -5.40 5.36 -6.98
C ARG A 121 -5.96 6.48 -6.09
N PRO A 122 -5.10 7.34 -5.49
CA PRO A 122 -5.54 8.59 -4.87
C PRO A 122 -6.25 9.45 -5.91
N ASN A 123 -7.49 9.85 -5.63
CA ASN A 123 -8.32 10.56 -6.62
C ASN A 123 -8.51 12.04 -6.26
N ARG A 124 -8.79 12.35 -4.99
CA ARG A 124 -8.99 13.74 -4.55
C ARG A 124 -8.70 13.91 -3.07
N PRO A 125 -8.34 15.12 -2.62
CA PRO A 125 -8.25 15.41 -1.20
C PRO A 125 -9.63 15.39 -0.53
N LEU A 126 -9.63 15.18 0.79
CA LEU A 126 -10.79 15.43 1.64
C LEU A 126 -11.16 16.90 1.62
N THR A 127 -12.46 17.18 1.61
CA THR A 127 -12.98 18.55 1.75
C THR A 127 -13.02 18.97 3.22
N PRO A 128 -13.04 20.28 3.53
CA PRO A 128 -13.22 20.75 4.90
C PRO A 128 -14.50 20.23 5.56
N GLN A 129 -15.57 20.02 4.79
CA GLN A 129 -16.82 19.46 5.28
C GLN A 129 -16.67 17.98 5.65
N GLU A 130 -15.91 17.23 4.86
CA GLU A 130 -15.59 15.83 5.14
C GLU A 130 -14.67 15.67 6.36
N GLU A 131 -13.69 16.55 6.52
CA GLU A 131 -12.80 16.56 7.69
C GLU A 131 -13.53 16.94 9.00
N ALA A 132 -14.68 17.62 8.92
CA ALA A 132 -15.50 17.96 10.08
C ALA A 132 -16.39 16.79 10.56
N LEU A 133 -16.47 15.69 9.81
CA LEU A 133 -17.27 14.52 10.16
C LEU A 133 -16.58 13.64 11.21
N THR A 134 -17.35 12.72 11.79
CA THR A 134 -16.77 11.56 12.50
C THR A 134 -16.16 10.57 11.52
N VAL A 135 -15.21 9.76 12.00
CA VAL A 135 -14.55 8.71 11.20
C VAL A 135 -15.57 7.75 10.55
N GLY A 136 -16.60 7.35 11.30
CA GLY A 136 -17.65 6.45 10.81
C GLY A 136 -18.46 7.08 9.67
N GLN A 137 -18.89 8.33 9.84
CA GLN A 137 -19.62 9.08 8.80
C GLN A 137 -18.76 9.34 7.57
N LEU A 138 -17.49 9.71 7.74
CA LEU A 138 -16.56 9.91 6.64
C LEU A 138 -16.40 8.62 5.82
N LYS A 139 -16.23 7.48 6.50
CA LYS A 139 -16.13 6.18 5.84
C LYS A 139 -17.39 5.86 5.02
N GLU A 140 -18.57 6.08 5.59
CA GLU A 140 -19.84 5.84 4.90
C GLU A 140 -20.00 6.74 3.66
N ALA A 141 -19.60 8.01 3.76
CA ALA A 141 -19.65 8.96 2.65
C ALA A 141 -18.64 8.63 1.53
N ALA A 142 -17.43 8.18 1.90
CA ALA A 142 -16.36 7.86 0.95
C ALA A 142 -16.58 6.51 0.25
N ASN A 143 -17.08 5.49 0.96
CA ASN A 143 -17.21 4.13 0.45
C ASN A 143 -18.62 3.83 -0.08
N LYS A 144 -18.93 4.31 -1.30
CA LYS A 144 -20.17 3.92 -2.01
C LYS A 144 -20.28 2.41 -2.30
N ALA A 145 -19.16 1.68 -2.25
CA ALA A 145 -19.08 0.25 -2.54
C ALA A 145 -19.04 -0.66 -1.29
N HIS A 146 -19.37 -0.15 -0.10
CA HIS A 146 -19.38 -0.92 1.17
C HIS A 146 -18.06 -1.61 1.54
N ASN A 147 -16.90 -1.05 1.17
CA ASN A 147 -15.61 -1.55 1.67
C ASN A 147 -15.54 -1.45 3.20
N ALA A 148 -15.06 -2.53 3.83
CA ALA A 148 -14.98 -2.66 5.28
C ALA A 148 -13.98 -1.69 5.94
N GLU A 149 -13.10 -1.06 5.16
CA GLU A 149 -12.00 -0.21 5.63
C GLU A 149 -11.99 1.13 4.89
N LEU A 150 -11.58 2.20 5.57
CA LEU A 150 -11.30 3.48 4.94
C LEU A 150 -9.82 3.52 4.56
N LYS A 151 -9.52 3.77 3.28
CA LYS A 151 -8.14 3.85 2.77
C LYS A 151 -7.84 5.29 2.37
N LEU A 152 -6.76 5.83 2.91
CA LEU A 152 -6.33 7.22 2.69
C LEU A 152 -4.88 7.25 2.23
N PHE A 153 -4.53 8.24 1.41
CA PHE A 153 -3.15 8.61 1.14
C PHE A 153 -2.85 9.91 1.89
N LEU A 154 -1.78 9.94 2.66
CA LEU A 154 -1.36 11.11 3.42
C LEU A 154 -0.26 11.84 2.66
N GLU A 155 -0.64 12.99 2.10
CA GLU A 155 0.27 13.93 1.45
C GLU A 155 0.97 14.78 2.51
N VAL A 156 2.29 14.80 2.46
CA VAL A 156 3.16 15.63 3.32
C VAL A 156 4.30 16.16 2.46
N GLU A 157 4.59 17.45 2.58
CA GLU A 157 5.73 18.08 1.91
C GLU A 157 6.83 18.30 2.94
N LEU A 158 8.06 17.90 2.61
CA LEU A 158 9.23 18.08 3.48
C LEU A 158 10.16 19.13 2.89
N GLY A 159 10.63 20.04 3.74
CA GLY A 159 11.67 21.00 3.40
C GLY A 159 13.04 20.35 3.29
N LEU A 160 14.03 21.13 2.86
CA LEU A 160 15.43 20.67 2.77
C LEU A 160 16.01 20.23 4.13
N ASP A 161 15.45 20.75 5.22
CA ASP A 161 15.78 20.38 6.60
C ASP A 161 14.96 19.17 7.11
N LEU A 162 14.26 18.48 6.20
CA LEU A 162 13.37 17.35 6.48
C LEU A 162 12.21 17.69 7.42
N LYS A 163 11.87 18.97 7.57
CA LYS A 163 10.71 19.40 8.37
C LYS A 163 9.47 19.53 7.50
N PRO A 164 8.28 19.21 8.04
CA PRO A 164 7.02 19.42 7.33
C PRO A 164 6.81 20.89 6.92
N LEU A 165 6.41 21.10 5.67
CA LEU A 165 6.07 22.39 5.11
C LEU A 165 4.57 22.53 4.89
N ALA A 166 4.09 23.77 4.92
CA ALA A 166 2.71 24.09 4.58
C ALA A 166 2.41 23.63 3.14
N LEU A 167 1.34 22.85 2.98
CA LEU A 167 0.93 22.35 1.68
C LEU A 167 0.24 23.47 0.89
N PRO A 168 0.66 23.76 -0.35
CA PRO A 168 0.00 24.76 -1.18
C PRO A 168 -1.42 24.32 -1.54
N ASP A 169 -2.38 25.24 -1.57
CA ASP A 169 -3.76 24.91 -1.92
C ASP A 169 -3.84 24.25 -3.31
N LYS A 170 -4.51 23.09 -3.38
CA LYS A 170 -4.75 22.40 -4.65
C LYS A 170 -5.85 23.13 -5.41
N THR A 171 -5.54 23.61 -6.60
CA THR A 171 -6.52 24.17 -7.53
C THR A 171 -7.07 23.10 -8.48
N ARG A 172 -8.15 23.42 -9.19
CA ARG A 172 -8.70 22.53 -10.24
C ARG A 172 -7.76 22.33 -11.43
N GLU A 173 -6.81 23.24 -11.62
CA GLU A 173 -5.78 23.12 -12.65
C GLU A 173 -4.59 22.28 -12.19
N ASP A 174 -4.48 21.95 -10.91
CA ASP A 174 -3.40 21.08 -10.40
C ASP A 174 -3.78 19.62 -10.56
N ILE A 175 -2.83 18.82 -11.02
CA ILE A 175 -2.93 17.36 -11.15
C ILE A 175 -1.80 16.75 -10.32
N LEU A 176 -2.13 15.86 -9.39
CA LEU A 176 -1.17 15.08 -8.63
C LEU A 176 -0.74 13.84 -9.42
N LEU A 177 0.52 13.82 -9.87
CA LEU A 177 1.13 12.70 -10.58
C LEU A 177 2.18 12.01 -9.71
N PHE A 178 2.27 10.69 -9.86
CA PHE A 178 3.26 9.83 -9.20
C PHE A 178 4.28 9.35 -10.21
N PHE A 179 5.54 9.24 -9.81
CA PHE A 179 6.63 8.95 -10.74
C PHE A 179 7.39 7.69 -10.34
N LYS A 180 7.56 6.80 -11.31
CA LYS A 180 8.41 5.61 -11.20
C LYS A 180 9.56 5.71 -12.18
N LEU A 181 10.78 5.43 -11.73
CA LEU A 181 11.95 5.36 -12.61
C LEU A 181 12.26 3.90 -12.91
N TYR A 182 12.40 3.59 -14.19
CA TYR A 182 12.92 2.33 -14.67
C TYR A 182 14.39 2.46 -15.08
N ASP A 183 15.21 1.50 -14.64
CA ASP A 183 16.61 1.35 -15.00
C ASP A 183 16.77 0.04 -15.79
N PRO A 184 16.87 0.12 -17.14
CA PRO A 184 17.01 -1.06 -18.00
C PRO A 184 18.27 -1.90 -17.73
N GLU A 185 19.35 -1.27 -17.27
CA GLU A 185 20.62 -1.96 -16.98
C GLU A 185 20.49 -2.87 -15.76
N LYS A 186 19.69 -2.45 -14.77
CA LYS A 186 19.46 -3.20 -13.53
C LYS A 186 18.18 -4.02 -13.56
N GLU A 187 17.35 -3.86 -14.59
CA GLU A 187 15.98 -4.37 -14.66
C GLU A 187 15.17 -4.00 -13.40
N GLN A 188 15.32 -2.74 -12.93
CA GLN A 188 14.73 -2.26 -11.69
C GLN A 188 13.79 -1.10 -11.91
N LEU A 189 12.59 -1.20 -11.35
CA LEU A 189 11.61 -0.12 -11.25
C LEU A 189 11.62 0.39 -9.81
N ARG A 190 11.65 1.71 -9.60
CA ARG A 190 11.58 2.30 -8.25
C ARG A 190 10.70 3.52 -8.23
N TYR A 191 10.05 3.77 -7.09
CA TYR A 191 9.36 5.04 -6.86
C TYR A 191 10.38 6.17 -6.68
N VAL A 192 10.09 7.35 -7.26
CA VAL A 192 10.97 8.53 -7.12
C VAL A 192 10.28 9.76 -6.52
N GLY A 193 8.97 9.67 -6.29
CA GLY A 193 8.18 10.74 -5.69
C GLY A 193 6.95 11.13 -6.52
N ARG A 194 6.31 12.20 -6.07
CA ARG A 194 5.08 12.76 -6.66
C ARG A 194 5.29 14.24 -6.99
N LEU A 195 4.54 14.76 -7.95
CA LEU A 195 4.53 16.19 -8.31
C LEU A 195 3.11 16.67 -8.57
N PHE A 196 2.85 17.93 -8.20
CA PHE A 196 1.74 18.66 -8.81
C PHE A 196 2.19 19.30 -10.12
N VAL A 197 1.40 19.09 -11.16
CA VAL A 197 1.57 19.72 -12.47
C VAL A 197 0.32 20.52 -12.82
N LYS A 198 0.47 21.53 -13.68
CA LYS A 198 -0.68 22.26 -14.21
C LYS A 198 -1.25 21.51 -15.41
N ALA A 199 -2.57 21.33 -15.47
CA ALA A 199 -3.25 20.66 -16.58
C ALA A 199 -2.98 21.33 -17.95
N SER A 200 -2.71 22.64 -17.93
CA SER A 200 -2.30 23.44 -19.10
C SER A 200 -0.80 23.43 -19.39
N GLY A 201 0.04 22.88 -18.50
CA GLY A 201 1.47 22.68 -18.71
C GLY A 201 1.76 21.47 -19.58
N ARG A 202 3.02 21.32 -20.00
CA ARG A 202 3.46 20.18 -20.83
C ARG A 202 4.40 19.26 -20.05
N PRO A 203 4.45 17.94 -20.35
CA PRO A 203 5.41 17.04 -19.72
C PRO A 203 6.87 17.46 -19.89
N GLN A 204 7.23 18.09 -21.02
CA GLN A 204 8.58 18.63 -21.20
C GLN A 204 9.00 19.66 -20.13
N ASP A 205 8.03 20.41 -19.58
CA ASP A 205 8.29 21.49 -18.63
C ASP A 205 8.73 20.92 -17.25
N ILE A 206 8.42 19.65 -16.95
CA ILE A 206 8.80 18.98 -15.70
C ILE A 206 10.06 18.11 -15.82
N LEU A 207 10.57 17.87 -17.03
CA LEU A 207 11.75 17.03 -17.26
C LEU A 207 12.98 17.45 -16.43
N PRO A 208 13.31 18.75 -16.26
CA PRO A 208 14.43 19.14 -15.40
C PRO A 208 14.26 18.67 -13.95
N LYS A 209 13.03 18.68 -13.43
CA LYS A 209 12.72 18.22 -12.07
C LYS A 209 12.81 16.70 -11.98
N LEU A 210 12.28 15.97 -12.97
CA LEU A 210 12.36 14.52 -13.02
C LEU A 210 13.81 14.02 -13.09
N ARG A 211 14.65 14.67 -13.92
CA ARG A 211 16.09 14.35 -13.99
C ARG A 211 16.76 14.53 -12.63
N LYS A 212 16.48 15.64 -11.93
CA LYS A 212 17.01 15.86 -10.58
C LYS A 212 16.57 14.78 -9.60
N MET A 213 15.29 14.38 -9.62
CA MET A 213 14.75 13.30 -8.77
C MET A 213 15.36 11.93 -9.10
N ALA A 214 15.68 11.71 -10.38
CA ALA A 214 16.32 10.48 -10.85
C ALA A 214 17.83 10.44 -10.62
N GLY A 215 18.48 11.57 -10.35
CA GLY A 215 19.94 11.68 -10.29
C GLY A 215 20.60 11.70 -11.67
N PHE A 216 19.89 12.16 -12.69
CA PHE A 216 20.37 12.26 -14.07
C PHE A 216 21.08 13.58 -14.35
N LEU A 217 21.90 13.60 -15.41
CA LEU A 217 22.52 14.83 -15.91
C LEU A 217 21.47 15.67 -16.63
N GLN A 218 21.65 16.99 -16.65
CA GLN A 218 20.64 17.93 -17.19
C GLN A 218 20.32 17.71 -18.67
N ASP A 219 21.27 17.17 -19.43
CA ASP A 219 21.16 16.89 -20.87
C ASP A 219 20.79 15.44 -21.17
N ASP A 220 20.52 14.62 -20.14
CA ASP A 220 20.00 13.26 -20.37
C ASP A 220 18.59 13.35 -20.98
N ASP A 221 18.42 12.73 -22.15
CA ASP A 221 17.11 12.53 -22.76
C ASP A 221 16.30 11.50 -21.96
N VAL A 222 15.01 11.78 -21.81
CA VAL A 222 14.09 11.00 -20.95
C VAL A 222 12.81 10.73 -21.72
N GLU A 223 12.39 9.46 -21.69
CA GLU A 223 11.09 9.01 -22.21
C GLU A 223 10.10 8.85 -21.07
N LEU A 224 8.85 9.22 -21.33
CA LEU A 224 7.75 9.17 -20.36
C LEU A 224 6.69 8.18 -20.84
N TYR A 225 6.18 7.38 -19.93
CA TYR A 225 5.13 6.40 -20.16
C TYR A 225 4.05 6.50 -19.09
N GLU A 226 2.79 6.43 -19.48
CA GLU A 226 1.66 6.35 -18.56
C GLU A 226 1.42 4.89 -18.18
N GLU A 227 1.31 4.61 -16.89
CA GLU A 227 0.91 3.29 -16.40
C GLU A 227 -0.62 3.24 -16.22
N ILE A 228 -1.32 2.64 -17.21
CA ILE A 228 -2.77 2.71 -17.33
C ILE A 228 -3.46 1.46 -16.77
N LYS A 229 -3.02 0.27 -17.15
CA LYS A 229 -3.73 -0.98 -16.85
C LYS A 229 -2.77 -2.16 -16.79
N PHE A 230 -3.07 -3.15 -15.95
CA PHE A 230 -2.27 -4.37 -15.82
C PHE A 230 -2.99 -5.63 -16.30
N GLU A 231 -4.27 -5.76 -15.95
CA GLU A 231 -5.09 -6.93 -16.25
C GLU A 231 -6.33 -6.54 -17.08
N PRO A 232 -6.70 -7.29 -18.13
CA PRO A 232 -6.12 -8.56 -18.56
C PRO A 232 -4.96 -8.40 -19.56
N ASN A 233 -4.45 -7.19 -19.77
CA ASN A 233 -3.25 -6.93 -20.56
C ASN A 233 -2.59 -5.66 -20.02
N VAL A 234 -1.27 -5.66 -20.01
CA VAL A 234 -0.47 -4.49 -19.63
C VAL A 234 -0.69 -3.42 -20.70
N MET A 235 -1.12 -2.25 -20.25
CA MET A 235 -1.26 -1.04 -21.05
C MET A 235 -0.39 0.02 -20.39
N CYS A 236 0.74 0.29 -21.03
CA CYS A 236 1.67 1.34 -20.63
C CYS A 236 2.05 2.11 -21.90
N GLU A 237 1.59 3.36 -22.00
CA GLU A 237 1.60 4.11 -23.26
C GLU A 237 2.60 5.25 -23.22
N TYR A 238 3.24 5.53 -24.34
CA TYR A 238 4.16 6.65 -24.47
C TYR A 238 3.42 7.99 -24.31
N ILE A 239 3.99 8.90 -23.52
CA ILE A 239 3.47 10.25 -23.34
C ILE A 239 4.22 11.21 -24.27
N ASP A 240 3.50 11.82 -25.21
CA ASP A 240 4.05 12.91 -26.00
C ASP A 240 4.33 14.12 -25.10
N ASN A 241 5.60 14.48 -24.97
CA ASN A 241 6.05 15.55 -24.09
C ASN A 241 5.76 16.97 -24.62
N ARG A 242 5.26 17.09 -25.87
CA ARG A 242 5.00 18.37 -26.54
C ARG A 242 3.57 18.87 -26.31
N ILE A 243 2.64 17.97 -26.03
CA ILE A 243 1.24 18.30 -25.76
C ILE A 243 1.02 18.60 -24.27
N ILE A 244 -0.09 19.24 -23.94
CA ILE A 244 -0.41 19.58 -22.56
C ILE A 244 -0.92 18.36 -21.78
N PHE A 245 -0.70 18.33 -20.46
CA PHE A 245 -1.11 17.22 -19.58
C PHE A 245 -2.60 16.86 -19.72
N ARG A 246 -3.49 17.86 -19.86
CA ARG A 246 -4.93 17.62 -20.08
C ARG A 246 -5.21 16.85 -21.36
N SER A 247 -4.44 17.09 -22.41
CA SER A 247 -4.58 16.38 -23.70
C SER A 247 -4.06 14.95 -23.62
N CYS A 248 -3.13 14.66 -22.72
CA CYS A 248 -2.70 13.31 -22.39
C CYS A 248 -3.74 12.55 -21.54
N GLN A 249 -4.88 13.17 -21.19
CA GLN A 249 -5.91 12.60 -20.31
C GLN A 249 -5.41 12.25 -18.90
N LEU A 250 -4.32 12.89 -18.46
CA LEU A 250 -3.77 12.66 -17.14
C LEU A 250 -4.62 13.31 -16.04
N GLU A 251 -4.87 12.56 -14.98
CA GLU A 251 -5.70 12.89 -13.83
C GLU A 251 -4.97 12.67 -12.49
N ASP A 252 -5.58 13.15 -11.41
CA ASP A 252 -5.07 12.93 -10.06
C ASP A 252 -4.93 11.42 -9.77
N GLY A 253 -3.72 11.01 -9.37
CA GLY A 253 -3.40 9.61 -9.07
C GLY A 253 -2.74 8.84 -10.20
N ASP A 254 -2.54 9.46 -11.36
CA ASP A 254 -1.87 8.80 -12.47
C ASP A 254 -0.38 8.58 -12.18
N ILE A 255 0.13 7.48 -12.72
CA ILE A 255 1.53 7.10 -12.58
C ILE A 255 2.21 7.30 -13.92
N VAL A 256 3.25 8.13 -13.91
CA VAL A 256 4.16 8.32 -15.02
C VAL A 256 5.44 7.55 -14.73
N CYS A 257 5.65 6.47 -15.47
CA CYS A 257 6.93 5.78 -15.50
C CYS A 257 7.87 6.50 -16.46
N PHE A 258 9.16 6.57 -16.14
CA PHE A 258 10.13 7.17 -17.03
C PHE A 258 11.48 6.48 -16.94
N GLN A 259 12.29 6.67 -17.98
CA GLN A 259 13.63 6.10 -18.11
C GLN A 259 14.51 7.03 -18.94
N LYS A 260 15.83 6.80 -18.92
CA LYS A 260 16.70 7.44 -19.91
C LYS A 260 16.36 6.92 -21.29
N SER A 261 16.35 7.81 -22.29
CA SER A 261 16.22 7.39 -23.68
C SER A 261 17.39 6.47 -24.04
N PRO A 262 17.13 5.31 -24.66
CA PRO A 262 18.19 4.40 -25.06
C PRO A 262 19.09 5.08 -26.10
N LYS A 263 20.41 4.99 -25.93
CA LYS A 263 21.32 5.42 -27.00
C LYS A 263 21.25 4.38 -28.13
N PRO A 264 21.34 4.80 -29.40
CA PRO A 264 21.21 3.91 -30.56
C PRO A 264 22.12 2.67 -30.47
N ASP A 265 23.34 2.83 -29.96
CA ASP A 265 24.34 1.76 -29.84
C ASP A 265 24.07 0.77 -28.69
N THR A 266 23.15 1.10 -27.78
CA THR A 266 22.85 0.32 -26.56
C THR A 266 21.44 -0.25 -26.52
N ALA A 267 20.58 0.11 -27.47
CA ALA A 267 19.16 -0.27 -27.46
C ALA A 267 18.94 -1.80 -27.47
N ASP A 268 19.78 -2.53 -28.21
CA ASP A 268 19.69 -4.00 -28.30
C ASP A 268 20.42 -4.75 -27.17
N GLN A 269 21.05 -4.04 -26.23
CA GLN A 269 21.83 -4.67 -25.16
C GLN A 269 20.98 -5.10 -23.96
N PHE A 270 19.81 -4.49 -23.78
CA PHE A 270 18.95 -4.74 -22.62
C PHE A 270 17.84 -5.73 -22.96
N ARG A 271 17.61 -6.69 -22.06
CA ARG A 271 16.56 -7.70 -22.21
C ARG A 271 15.15 -7.08 -22.25
N TYR A 272 14.95 -6.05 -21.44
CA TYR A 272 13.72 -5.27 -21.35
C TYR A 272 14.11 -3.79 -21.52
N PRO A 273 14.22 -3.31 -22.76
CA PRO A 273 14.79 -1.99 -23.05
C PRO A 273 13.91 -0.83 -22.61
N ASP A 274 12.61 -1.08 -22.38
CA ASP A 274 11.63 -0.05 -22.05
C ASP A 274 10.67 -0.45 -20.92
N VAL A 275 9.99 0.53 -20.32
CA VAL A 275 8.99 0.30 -19.27
C VAL A 275 7.90 -0.66 -19.72
N PRO A 276 7.25 -0.50 -20.89
CA PRO A 276 6.17 -1.39 -21.30
C PRO A 276 6.62 -2.86 -21.38
N SER A 277 7.78 -3.15 -21.99
CA SER A 277 8.34 -4.50 -22.10
C SER A 277 8.68 -5.09 -20.74
N PHE A 278 9.24 -4.30 -19.83
CA PHE A 278 9.49 -4.72 -18.45
C PHE A 278 8.20 -5.09 -17.70
N LEU A 279 7.17 -4.25 -17.79
CA LEU A 279 5.88 -4.52 -17.13
C LEU A 279 5.17 -5.76 -17.72
N VAL A 280 5.25 -5.96 -19.04
CA VAL A 280 4.77 -7.19 -19.68
C VAL A 280 5.50 -8.43 -19.14
N TYR A 281 6.81 -8.35 -18.99
CA TYR A 281 7.58 -9.42 -18.37
C TYR A 281 7.14 -9.69 -16.94
N ILE A 282 7.05 -8.67 -16.09
CA ILE A 282 6.65 -8.82 -14.69
C ILE A 282 5.26 -9.45 -14.59
N ARG A 283 4.33 -9.06 -15.45
CA ARG A 283 2.99 -9.63 -15.48
C ARG A 283 3.00 -11.14 -15.79
N ASN A 284 3.81 -11.54 -16.77
CA ASN A 284 3.90 -12.94 -17.20
C ASN A 284 4.86 -13.77 -16.33
N ARG A 285 5.52 -13.16 -15.34
CA ARG A 285 6.48 -13.81 -14.45
C ARG A 285 5.73 -14.61 -13.39
N GLN A 286 5.99 -15.92 -13.37
CA GLN A 286 5.52 -16.83 -12.33
C GLN A 286 6.70 -17.39 -11.56
N VAL A 287 6.65 -17.31 -10.23
CA VAL A 287 7.63 -17.95 -9.35
C VAL A 287 7.02 -19.22 -8.82
N VAL A 288 7.56 -20.36 -9.24
CA VAL A 288 7.13 -21.69 -8.79
C VAL A 288 8.06 -22.16 -7.67
N HIS A 289 7.49 -22.34 -6.49
CA HIS A 289 8.19 -22.87 -5.33
C HIS A 289 8.12 -24.40 -5.35
N PHE A 290 9.28 -25.05 -5.42
CA PHE A 290 9.38 -26.51 -5.34
C PHE A 290 9.67 -26.90 -3.89
N ARG A 291 8.87 -27.84 -3.39
CA ARG A 291 9.03 -28.42 -2.05
C ARG A 291 9.24 -29.91 -2.18
N SER A 292 10.22 -30.43 -1.46
CA SER A 292 10.39 -31.88 -1.33
C SER A 292 9.18 -32.46 -0.60
N LEU A 293 8.66 -33.59 -1.08
CA LEU A 293 7.55 -34.31 -0.44
C LEU A 293 7.90 -34.75 1.00
N GLU A 294 9.19 -34.97 1.28
CA GLU A 294 9.69 -35.35 2.60
C GLU A 294 9.69 -34.16 3.58
N LYS A 295 9.74 -32.92 3.09
CA LYS A 295 9.77 -31.68 3.87
C LYS A 295 8.78 -30.65 3.33
N PRO A 296 7.47 -30.90 3.40
CA PRO A 296 6.45 -30.09 2.72
C PRO A 296 6.28 -28.67 3.29
N LYS A 297 6.94 -28.35 4.40
CA LYS A 297 6.93 -27.01 5.02
C LYS A 297 8.14 -26.15 4.65
N GLU A 298 9.12 -26.71 3.95
CA GLU A 298 10.35 -26.04 3.56
C GLU A 298 10.40 -25.91 2.04
N ASP A 299 10.67 -24.70 1.55
CA ASP A 299 10.97 -24.48 0.13
C ASP A 299 12.37 -25.04 -0.14
N ASP A 300 12.48 -25.90 -1.15
CA ASP A 300 13.75 -26.51 -1.57
C ASP A 300 14.48 -25.58 -2.55
N PHE A 301 13.78 -25.20 -3.63
CA PHE A 301 14.24 -24.19 -4.57
C PHE A 301 13.06 -23.51 -5.27
N CYS A 302 13.31 -22.36 -5.90
CA CYS A 302 12.33 -21.63 -6.70
C CYS A 302 12.80 -21.56 -8.16
N LEU A 303 11.88 -21.77 -9.10
CA LEU A 303 12.10 -21.49 -10.52
C LEU A 303 11.20 -20.37 -10.98
N GLU A 304 11.77 -19.49 -11.78
CA GLU A 304 11.01 -18.47 -12.48
C GLU A 304 10.64 -18.98 -13.87
N VAL A 305 9.35 -18.98 -14.16
CA VAL A 305 8.76 -19.39 -15.44
C VAL A 305 7.95 -18.24 -16.04
N LYS A 306 7.92 -18.18 -17.36
CA LYS A 306 7.03 -17.27 -18.10
C LYS A 306 5.73 -18.02 -18.36
N ASP A 307 4.59 -17.45 -17.98
CA ASP A 307 3.31 -18.01 -18.39
C ASP A 307 3.15 -17.81 -19.90
N PHE A 308 3.05 -18.93 -20.64
CA PHE A 308 2.84 -18.93 -22.08
C PHE A 308 1.35 -18.97 -22.46
N HIS A 309 0.42 -18.81 -21.51
CA HIS A 309 -1.00 -18.74 -21.81
C HIS A 309 -1.40 -17.38 -22.41
N VAL A 310 -0.99 -17.16 -23.67
CA VAL A 310 -1.70 -16.29 -24.59
C VAL A 310 -2.73 -17.18 -25.29
N ARG A 311 -4.00 -17.08 -24.90
CA ARG A 311 -5.15 -17.49 -25.71
C ARG A 311 -6.04 -16.30 -25.97
#